data_AF-A0A135VV99-F1
#
_entry.id   AF-A0A135VV99-F1
#
_cell.length_a   1.000
_cell.length_b   1.000
_cell.length_c   1.000
_cell.angle_alpha   90.00
_cell.angle_beta   90.00
_cell.angle_gamma   90.00
#
_symmetry.space_group_name_H-M   'P 1'
#
loop_
_entity.id
_entity.type
_entity.pdbx_description
1 polymer ?
#
loop_
_entity_poly.entity_id
_entity_poly.type
_entity_poly.pdbx_seq_one_letter_code
_entity_poly.pdbx_strand_id
1 'polypeptide(L)'
;MTPPSDRYIAVDKSRVMRCQWCGTAESRRWIRDEGGPWCSEACQSASRLENETCGALFCVFSILVIFSASIQRGMVLDVTTGLIMILFLLSCPAVLFGSSIMSGLQTRKQIPRYSRRAGRTLETAGFFCANCGGALEVEVGMTMAECAYCGATNEIVMR
;
A
#
# COMPACT_ATOMS: atom_id res chain seq x y z
N MET A 1 5.02 -12.30 -45.74
CA MET A 1 4.54 -12.12 -44.36
C MET A 1 4.58 -10.64 -44.04
N THR A 2 3.43 -9.98 -44.03
CA THR A 2 3.30 -8.59 -43.59
C THR A 2 3.45 -8.52 -42.06
N PRO A 3 4.21 -7.56 -41.50
CA PRO A 3 4.30 -7.39 -40.06
C PRO A 3 2.90 -7.15 -39.49
N PRO A 4 2.59 -7.67 -38.29
CA PRO A 4 1.33 -7.41 -37.64
C PRO A 4 1.18 -5.89 -37.48
N SER A 5 0.08 -5.33 -38.01
CA SER A 5 -0.22 -3.91 -37.87
C SER A 5 -0.38 -3.58 -36.39
N ASP A 6 0.51 -2.76 -35.85
CA ASP A 6 0.44 -2.28 -34.48
C ASP A 6 -0.85 -1.48 -34.28
N ARG A 7 -1.85 -2.11 -33.65
CA ARG A 7 -3.07 -1.42 -33.23
C ARG A 7 -2.78 -0.74 -31.90
N TYR A 8 -2.72 0.57 -31.90
CA TYR A 8 -2.68 1.36 -30.67
C TYR A 8 -4.10 1.52 -30.13
N ILE A 9 -4.30 1.19 -28.86
CA ILE A 9 -5.55 1.47 -28.14
C ILE A 9 -5.29 2.74 -27.32
N ALA A 10 -5.84 3.86 -27.77
CA ALA A 10 -5.85 5.09 -27.00
C ALA A 10 -6.98 5.02 -25.97
N VAL A 11 -6.64 5.16 -24.69
CA VAL A 11 -7.62 5.20 -23.59
C VAL A 11 -7.55 6.57 -22.92
N ASP A 12 -8.71 7.19 -22.74
CA ASP A 12 -8.83 8.45 -22.01
C ASP A 12 -8.40 8.24 -20.55
N LYS A 13 -7.35 8.96 -20.14
CA LYS A 13 -6.75 8.88 -18.80
C LYS A 13 -7.76 9.21 -17.69
N SER A 14 -8.75 10.06 -17.97
CA SER A 14 -9.79 10.43 -17.00
C SER A 14 -10.75 9.29 -16.69
N ARG A 15 -10.89 8.33 -17.61
CA ARG A 15 -11.79 7.18 -17.49
C ARG A 15 -11.12 5.93 -16.92
N VAL A 16 -9.79 5.92 -16.81
CA VAL A 16 -9.05 4.79 -16.25
C VAL A 16 -8.96 4.95 -14.74
N MET A 17 -9.79 4.19 -14.01
CA MET A 17 -9.61 4.09 -12.56
C MET A 17 -8.31 3.34 -12.24
N ARG A 18 -7.59 3.85 -11.25
CA ARG A 18 -6.29 3.33 -10.81
C ARG A 18 -6.33 3.03 -9.32
N CYS A 19 -5.64 1.97 -8.90
CA CYS A 19 -5.53 1.65 -7.49
C CYS A 19 -4.82 2.81 -6.80
N GLN A 20 -5.40 3.30 -5.71
CA GLN A 20 -4.91 4.50 -5.02
C GLN A 20 -3.50 4.32 -4.44
N TRP A 21 -3.14 3.10 -4.05
CA TRP A 21 -1.82 2.78 -3.50
C TRP A 21 -0.76 2.50 -4.57
N CYS A 22 -0.96 1.45 -5.38
CA CYS A 22 0.07 0.97 -6.31
C CYS A 22 -0.05 1.55 -7.74
N GLY A 23 -1.21 2.11 -8.12
CA GLY A 23 -1.45 2.71 -9.43
C GLY A 23 -1.82 1.73 -10.55
N THR A 24 -2.03 0.45 -10.24
CA THR A 24 -2.53 -0.58 -11.19
C THR A 24 -3.83 -0.12 -11.84
N ALA A 25 -4.06 -0.47 -13.11
CA ALA A 25 -5.30 -0.18 -13.81
C ALA A 25 -6.44 -1.12 -13.38
N GLU A 26 -7.67 -0.62 -13.44
CA GLU A 26 -8.88 -1.30 -12.97
C GLU A 26 -9.02 -2.75 -13.45
N SER A 27 -9.47 -3.63 -12.54
CA SER A 27 -9.88 -5.00 -12.86
C SER A 27 -11.21 -5.33 -12.17
N ARG A 28 -11.89 -6.40 -12.64
CA ARG A 28 -13.21 -6.82 -12.11
C ARG A 28 -13.19 -7.21 -10.63
N ARG A 29 -12.02 -7.52 -10.05
CA ARG A 29 -11.87 -8.01 -8.66
C ARG A 29 -11.44 -6.91 -7.68
N TRP A 30 -11.57 -5.65 -8.07
CA TRP A 30 -11.18 -4.56 -7.19
C TRP A 30 -12.13 -4.36 -6.02
N ILE A 31 -11.55 -4.03 -4.88
CA ILE A 31 -12.26 -3.67 -3.67
C ILE A 31 -12.62 -2.19 -3.80
N ARG A 32 -13.92 -1.88 -3.72
CA ARG A 32 -14.46 -0.53 -3.77
C ARG A 32 -15.18 -0.26 -2.46
N ASP A 33 -14.55 0.53 -1.63
CA ASP A 33 -14.98 0.85 -0.27
C ASP A 33 -14.82 2.38 -0.12
N GLU A 34 -15.36 2.99 0.95
CA GLU A 34 -15.43 4.46 1.11
C GLU A 34 -14.08 5.20 1.00
N GLY A 35 -12.96 4.51 1.25
CA GLY A 35 -11.62 5.08 1.16
C GLY A 35 -10.96 5.02 -0.22
N GLY A 36 -11.62 4.45 -1.24
CA GLY A 36 -11.17 4.45 -2.62
C GLY A 36 -11.02 3.06 -3.26
N PRO A 37 -10.57 3.02 -4.53
CA PRO A 37 -10.39 1.77 -5.26
C PRO A 37 -9.04 1.11 -4.94
N TRP A 38 -9.07 -0.17 -4.53
CA TRP A 38 -7.88 -0.98 -4.30
C TRP A 38 -7.88 -2.26 -5.12
N CYS A 39 -6.70 -2.64 -5.63
CA CYS A 39 -6.56 -3.87 -6.40
C CYS A 39 -6.43 -5.12 -5.52
N SER A 40 -6.19 -4.96 -4.22
CA SER A 40 -6.06 -6.04 -3.24
C SER A 40 -6.21 -5.51 -1.81
N GLU A 41 -6.53 -6.41 -0.88
CA GLU A 41 -6.59 -6.09 0.56
C GLU A 41 -5.25 -5.54 1.09
N ALA A 42 -4.13 -6.06 0.57
CA ALA A 42 -2.80 -5.56 0.89
C ALA A 42 -2.59 -4.09 0.48
N CYS A 43 -3.17 -3.64 -0.64
CA CYS A 43 -3.13 -2.24 -1.03
C CYS A 43 -4.05 -1.37 -0.17
N GLN A 44 -5.20 -1.92 0.24
CA GLN A 44 -6.14 -1.24 1.14
C GLN A 44 -5.50 -1.03 2.51
N SER A 45 -4.89 -2.05 3.10
CA SER A 45 -4.21 -1.97 4.40
C SER A 45 -3.01 -1.01 4.36
N ALA A 46 -2.20 -1.07 3.30
CA ALA A 46 -1.07 -0.16 3.13
C ALA A 46 -1.51 1.32 3.04
N SER A 47 -2.64 1.57 2.37
CA SER A 47 -3.26 2.90 2.26
C SER A 47 -3.84 3.38 3.59
N ARG A 48 -4.53 2.51 4.35
CA ARG A 48 -5.07 2.86 5.67
C ARG A 48 -3.96 3.27 6.63
N LEU A 49 -2.83 2.57 6.60
CA LEU A 49 -1.67 2.91 7.44
C LEU A 49 -1.15 4.34 7.18
N GLU A 50 -1.20 4.83 5.93
CA GLU A 50 -0.73 6.19 5.63
C GLU A 50 -1.58 7.24 6.35
N ASN A 51 -2.90 7.04 6.36
CA ASN A 51 -3.83 7.92 7.05
C ASN A 51 -3.69 7.80 8.59
N GLU A 52 -3.50 6.59 9.11
CA GLU A 52 -3.36 6.35 10.55
C GLU A 52 -2.03 6.88 11.12
N THR A 53 -0.93 6.81 10.35
CA THR A 53 0.36 7.37 10.79
C THR A 53 0.30 8.89 11.03
N CYS A 54 -0.56 9.60 10.30
CA CYS A 54 -0.77 11.03 10.51
C CYS A 54 -1.50 11.32 11.83
N GLY A 55 -2.49 10.47 12.18
CA GLY A 55 -3.21 10.55 13.46
C GLY A 55 -2.32 10.28 14.67
N ALA A 56 -1.44 9.28 14.59
CA ALA A 56 -0.51 8.96 15.68
C ALA A 56 0.46 10.13 15.99
N LEU A 57 1.01 10.77 14.95
CA LEU A 57 1.88 11.94 15.11
C LEU A 57 1.13 13.14 15.72
N PHE A 58 -0.13 13.36 15.31
CA PHE A 58 -0.95 14.43 15.85
C PHE A 58 -1.27 14.24 17.34
N CYS A 59 -1.53 13.00 17.78
CA CYS A 59 -1.73 12.69 19.19
C CYS A 59 -0.49 13.01 20.03
N VAL A 60 0.69 12.56 19.60
CA VAL A 60 1.96 12.83 20.31
C VAL A 60 2.24 14.33 20.39
N PHE A 61 2.01 15.06 19.29
CA PHE A 61 2.20 16.51 19.26
C PHE A 61 1.24 17.24 20.21
N SER A 62 -0.04 16.88 20.21
CA SER A 62 -1.06 17.48 21.08
C SER A 62 -0.72 17.28 22.56
N ILE A 63 -0.23 16.10 22.92
CA ILE A 63 0.21 15.77 24.28
C ILE A 63 1.41 16.63 24.69
N LEU A 64 2.41 16.80 23.82
CA LEU A 64 3.58 17.65 24.09
C LEU A 64 3.18 19.12 24.30
N VAL A 65 2.23 19.62 23.50
CA VAL A 65 1.69 20.98 23.67
C VAL A 65 0.98 21.13 25.02
N ILE A 66 0.13 20.18 25.41
CA ILE A 66 -0.55 20.22 26.73
C ILE A 66 0.46 20.15 27.88
N PHE A 67 1.49 19.30 27.75
CA PHE A 67 2.53 19.16 28.76
C PHE A 67 3.35 20.44 28.91
N SER A 68 3.80 21.04 27.80
CA SER A 68 4.54 22.31 27.82
C SER A 68 3.73 23.47 28.40
N ALA A 69 2.44 23.57 28.04
CA ALA A 69 1.53 24.56 28.60
C ALA A 69 1.31 24.38 30.12
N SER A 70 1.37 23.13 30.62
CA SER A 70 1.23 22.83 32.05
C SER A 70 2.46 23.26 32.85
N ILE A 71 3.66 23.09 32.29
CA ILE A 71 4.92 23.57 32.90
C ILE A 71 4.90 25.11 33.04
N GLN A 72 4.45 25.82 32.00
CA GLN A 72 4.40 27.29 32.00
C GLN A 72 3.47 27.88 33.07
N ARG A 73 2.45 27.14 33.51
CA ARG A 73 1.52 27.59 34.56
C ARG A 73 2.05 27.39 35.98
N GLY A 74 3.29 26.89 36.15
CA GLY A 74 3.92 26.77 37.45
C GLY A 74 3.26 25.74 38.38
N MET A 75 2.47 24.81 37.82
CA MET A 75 2.03 23.65 38.61
C MET A 75 3.25 22.84 38.98
N VAL A 76 3.54 22.76 40.27
CA VAL A 76 4.57 21.88 40.83
C VAL A 76 4.03 20.45 40.75
N LEU A 77 4.03 19.87 39.54
CA LEU A 77 3.89 18.43 39.41
C LEU A 77 5.14 17.82 40.02
N ASP A 78 4.94 16.96 41.02
CA ASP A 78 6.01 16.13 41.55
C ASP A 78 6.64 15.37 40.37
N VAL A 79 7.98 15.37 40.31
CA VAL A 79 8.76 14.90 39.15
C VAL A 79 8.38 13.45 38.81
N THR A 80 8.08 12.67 39.83
CA THR A 80 7.57 11.29 39.75
C THR A 80 6.22 11.21 39.03
N THR A 81 5.27 12.10 39.33
CA THR A 81 3.95 12.09 38.69
C THR A 81 4.03 12.50 37.23
N GLY A 82 4.88 13.48 36.91
CA GLY A 82 5.16 13.87 35.53
C GLY A 82 5.79 12.74 34.71
N LEU A 83 6.73 12.00 35.32
CA LEU A 83 7.42 10.90 34.66
C LEU A 83 6.50 9.69 34.42
N ILE A 84 5.61 9.37 35.38
CA ILE A 84 4.58 8.33 35.21
C ILE A 84 3.62 8.69 34.08
N MET A 85 3.15 9.95 34.03
CA MET A 85 2.30 10.44 32.94
C MET A 85 2.98 10.29 31.58
N ILE A 86 4.25 10.73 31.46
CA ILE A 86 5.02 10.61 30.21
C ILE A 86 5.15 9.14 29.79
N LEU A 87 5.48 8.23 30.71
CA LEU A 87 5.60 6.80 30.42
C LEU A 87 4.27 6.19 29.97
N PHE A 88 3.15 6.58 30.59
CA PHE A 88 1.82 6.10 30.21
C PHE A 88 1.39 6.64 28.84
N LEU A 89 1.74 7.90 28.56
CA LEU A 89 1.46 8.58 27.29
C LEU A 89 2.34 8.07 26.14
N LEU A 90 3.53 7.54 26.43
CA LEU A 90 4.40 6.91 25.42
C LEU A 90 4.03 5.44 25.19
N SER A 91 3.59 4.73 26.23
CA SER A 91 3.23 3.31 26.11
C SER A 91 1.89 3.10 25.41
N CYS A 92 0.90 3.98 25.61
CA CYS A 92 -0.43 3.81 25.03
C CYS A 92 -0.44 3.87 23.49
N PRO A 93 0.20 4.86 22.82
CA PRO A 93 0.31 4.85 21.37
C PRO A 93 1.22 3.73 20.87
N ALA A 94 2.29 3.40 21.59
CA ALA A 94 3.22 2.34 21.17
C ALA A 94 2.53 0.97 21.13
N VAL A 95 1.64 0.67 22.08
CA VAL A 95 0.91 -0.61 22.14
C VAL A 95 -0.25 -0.64 21.14
N LEU A 96 -1.02 0.44 21.02
CA LEU A 96 -2.19 0.49 20.13
C LEU A 96 -1.80 0.59 18.65
N PHE A 97 -0.75 1.33 18.33
CA PHE A 97 -0.32 1.53 16.95
C PHE A 97 0.87 0.64 16.56
N GLY A 98 1.63 0.09 17.50
CA GLY A 98 2.82 -0.71 17.17
C GLY A 98 2.51 -1.95 16.33
N SER A 99 1.43 -2.67 16.65
CA SER A 99 1.00 -3.86 15.91
C SER A 99 0.48 -3.53 14.51
N SER A 100 -0.31 -2.45 14.38
CA SER A 100 -0.84 -1.95 13.10
C SER A 100 0.28 -1.40 12.22
N ILE A 101 1.23 -0.65 12.78
CA ILE A 101 2.39 -0.12 12.07
C ILE A 101 3.29 -1.26 11.60
N MET A 102 3.57 -2.26 12.44
CA MET A 102 4.49 -3.33 12.06
C MET A 102 3.93 -4.21 10.93
N SER A 103 2.64 -4.57 11.01
CA SER A 103 1.97 -5.31 9.94
C SER A 103 1.86 -4.47 8.65
N GLY A 104 1.53 -3.19 8.77
CA GLY A 104 1.48 -2.26 7.64
C GLY A 104 2.84 -2.01 6.97
N LEU A 105 3.93 -1.95 7.73
CA LEU A 105 5.29 -1.82 7.19
C LEU A 105 5.71 -3.07 6.40
N GLN A 106 5.33 -4.26 6.86
CA GLN A 106 5.57 -5.49 6.10
C GLN A 106 4.80 -5.49 4.78
N THR A 107 3.54 -5.06 4.77
CA THR A 107 2.75 -4.96 3.53
C THR A 107 3.32 -3.92 2.57
N ARG A 108 3.85 -2.80 3.08
CA ARG A 108 4.55 -1.79 2.26
C ARG A 108 5.84 -2.30 1.63
N LYS A 109 6.59 -3.17 2.32
CA LYS A 109 7.77 -3.83 1.75
C LYS A 109 7.39 -4.75 0.59
N GLN A 110 6.27 -5.45 0.71
CA GLN A 110 5.76 -6.34 -0.36
C GLN A 110 5.21 -5.55 -1.55
N ILE A 111 4.53 -4.42 -1.33
CA ILE A 111 3.92 -3.62 -2.40
C ILE A 111 4.37 -2.15 -2.30
N PRO A 112 5.47 -1.77 -2.98
CA PRO A 112 5.94 -0.39 -2.97
C PRO A 112 4.90 0.54 -3.58
N ARG A 113 4.75 1.73 -2.98
CA ARG A 113 3.85 2.78 -3.49
C ARG A 113 4.26 3.16 -4.90
N TYR A 114 3.28 3.30 -5.79
CA TYR A 114 3.52 3.63 -7.20
C TYR A 114 4.47 2.69 -7.96
N SER A 115 4.72 1.48 -7.45
CA SER A 115 5.54 0.45 -8.11
C SER A 115 5.12 0.17 -9.56
N ARG A 116 3.88 0.55 -9.94
CA ARG A 116 3.29 0.30 -11.26
C ARG A 116 2.86 1.58 -11.98
N ARG A 117 3.17 2.77 -11.45
CA ARG A 117 3.03 4.03 -12.20
C ARG A 117 4.16 4.25 -13.19
N ALA A 118 5.35 3.74 -12.88
CA ALA A 118 6.42 3.70 -13.86
C ALA A 118 6.03 2.69 -14.92
N GLY A 119 5.70 3.17 -16.11
CA GLY A 119 5.62 2.34 -17.30
C GLY A 119 6.93 1.57 -17.38
N ARG A 120 6.91 0.31 -16.97
CA ARG A 120 8.01 -0.59 -17.29
C ARG A 120 7.95 -0.74 -18.79
N THR A 121 8.89 -0.06 -19.42
CA THR A 121 9.38 -0.39 -20.75
C THR A 121 9.50 -1.91 -20.82
N LEU A 122 8.98 -2.44 -21.92
CA LEU A 122 8.68 -3.83 -22.26
C LEU A 122 9.87 -4.81 -22.20
N GLU A 123 10.98 -4.49 -21.55
CA GLU A 123 12.28 -5.17 -21.76
C GLU A 123 12.63 -6.26 -20.76
N THR A 124 11.79 -6.53 -19.75
CA THR A 124 11.91 -7.80 -19.03
C THR A 124 10.99 -8.79 -19.72
N ALA A 125 11.58 -9.66 -20.56
CA ALA A 125 10.93 -10.78 -21.23
C ALA A 125 10.38 -11.77 -20.19
N GLY A 126 9.28 -11.39 -19.54
CA GLY A 126 8.53 -12.19 -18.59
C GLY A 126 7.24 -12.67 -19.22
N PHE A 127 6.72 -13.78 -18.71
CA PHE A 127 5.40 -14.26 -19.08
C PHE A 127 4.34 -13.25 -18.59
N PHE A 128 3.35 -12.95 -19.42
CA PHE A 128 2.26 -12.05 -19.07
C PHE A 128 0.95 -12.82 -19.00
N CYS A 129 0.10 -12.44 -18.05
CA CYS A 129 -1.24 -13.01 -17.96
C CYS A 129 -2.06 -12.62 -19.20
N ALA A 130 -2.62 -13.61 -19.88
CA ALA A 130 -3.45 -13.42 -21.07
C ALA A 130 -4.73 -12.62 -20.78
N ASN A 131 -5.20 -12.65 -19.53
CA ASN A 131 -6.44 -11.97 -19.13
C ASN A 131 -6.20 -10.51 -18.72
N CYS A 132 -5.20 -10.22 -17.90
CA CYS A 132 -4.99 -8.88 -17.34
C CYS A 132 -3.68 -8.19 -17.73
N GLY A 133 -2.80 -8.85 -18.49
CA GLY A 133 -1.49 -8.33 -18.89
C GLY A 133 -0.49 -8.15 -17.75
N GLY A 134 -0.83 -8.59 -16.53
CA GLY A 134 0.07 -8.54 -15.40
C GLY A 134 1.22 -9.53 -15.55
N ALA A 135 2.39 -9.19 -15.03
CA ALA A 135 3.54 -10.10 -15.01
C ALA A 135 3.21 -11.38 -14.22
N LEU A 136 3.48 -12.53 -14.81
CA LEU A 136 3.42 -13.83 -14.15
C LEU A 136 4.79 -14.14 -13.55
N GLU A 137 4.79 -14.54 -12.28
CA GLU A 137 5.95 -15.16 -11.66
C GLU A 137 5.93 -16.63 -12.08
N VAL A 138 6.94 -17.05 -12.82
CA VAL A 138 7.05 -18.40 -13.38
C VAL A 138 8.36 -18.99 -12.90
N GLU A 139 8.29 -20.12 -12.19
CA GLU A 139 9.47 -20.91 -11.89
C GLU A 139 9.81 -21.84 -13.06
N VAL A 140 11.10 -22.12 -13.24
CA VAL A 140 11.59 -22.99 -14.31
C VAL A 140 10.97 -24.38 -14.17
N GLY A 141 10.21 -24.80 -15.19
CA GLY A 141 9.54 -26.11 -15.23
C GLY A 141 8.03 -26.08 -14.96
N MET A 142 7.44 -24.92 -14.64
CA MET A 142 5.98 -24.82 -14.57
C MET A 142 5.35 -24.69 -15.95
N THR A 143 4.26 -25.43 -16.20
CA THR A 143 3.43 -25.32 -17.41
C THR A 143 2.20 -24.44 -17.22
N MET A 144 1.78 -24.23 -15.97
CA MET A 144 0.69 -23.33 -15.61
C MET A 144 1.12 -22.40 -14.48
N ALA A 145 0.82 -21.10 -14.61
CA ALA A 145 0.95 -20.13 -13.53
C ALA A 145 -0.38 -19.43 -13.29
N GLU A 146 -0.78 -19.36 -12.02
CA GLU A 146 -1.89 -18.53 -11.61
C GLU A 146 -1.45 -17.07 -11.53
N CYS A 147 -2.22 -16.19 -12.15
CA CYS A 147 -1.96 -14.76 -12.07
C CYS A 147 -2.28 -14.26 -10.67
N ALA A 148 -1.27 -13.83 -9.92
CA ALA A 148 -1.43 -13.21 -8.60
C ALA A 148 -2.37 -11.98 -8.59
N TYR A 149 -2.68 -11.39 -9.75
CA TYR A 149 -3.56 -10.22 -9.85
C TYR A 149 -5.02 -10.55 -10.11
N CYS A 150 -5.30 -11.48 -11.04
CA CYS A 150 -6.67 -11.77 -11.46
C CYS A 150 -7.12 -13.20 -11.16
N GLY A 151 -6.24 -14.03 -10.59
CA GLY A 151 -6.46 -15.45 -10.31
C GLY A 151 -6.79 -16.29 -11.55
N ALA A 152 -6.49 -15.78 -12.75
CA ALA A 152 -6.61 -16.59 -13.97
C ALA A 152 -5.38 -17.49 -14.07
N THR A 153 -5.59 -18.77 -14.31
CA THR A 153 -4.54 -19.71 -14.68
C THR A 153 -4.14 -19.46 -16.13
N ASN A 154 -2.85 -19.34 -16.38
CA ASN A 154 -2.29 -19.11 -17.71
C ASN A 154 -1.36 -20.27 -18.04
N GLU A 155 -1.50 -20.79 -19.25
CA GLU A 155 -0.56 -21.75 -19.80
C GLU A 155 0.70 -21.03 -20.27
N ILE A 156 1.85 -21.58 -19.89
CA ILE A 156 3.16 -20.98 -20.12
C ILE A 156 3.75 -21.67 -21.33
N VAL A 157 3.55 -21.07 -22.51
CA VAL A 157 4.16 -21.57 -23.74
C VAL A 157 5.56 -20.96 -23.85
N MET A 158 6.59 -21.75 -23.56
CA MET A 158 7.97 -21.39 -23.91
C MET A 158 8.07 -21.36 -25.43
N ARG A 159 8.11 -20.15 -26.00
CA ARG A 159 8.44 -19.94 -27.42
C ARG A 159 9.94 -19.80 -27.60
#